data_AF-A0AAD3H198-F1
#
_entry.id   AF-A0AAD3H198-F1
#
_cell.length_a   1.000
_cell.length_b   1.000
_cell.length_c   1.000
_cell.angle_alpha   90.00
_cell.angle_beta   90.00
_cell.angle_gamma   90.00
#
_symmetry.space_group_name_H-M   'P 1'
#
loop_
_entity.id
_entity.type
_entity.pdbx_description
1 polymer ?
#
loop_
_entity_poly.entity_id
_entity_poly.type
_entity_poly.pdbx_seq_one_letter_code
_entity_poly.pdbx_strand_id
1 'polypeptide(L)'
;MVHFEETNTPESQRMLANTLGYPDSWYVVRVVTDEADGSQSFYDTIYAGDPKANSDTYYNHLAAMNAAKDWKEGESTPYDNDGGQMLPIDQTVEILQGDEVEVYYEPDSTWYAATVKAVVHYEDDTRYTVKYKVDRSTQDNVCLDKIRFVKAGRRKRPAKKKAAATKKAESKTPASASKKRKNTKTSTKSRKKRS
;
A
#
# COMPACT_ATOMS: atom_id res chain seq x y z
N MET A 1 14.47 0.14 -34.78
CA MET A 1 15.06 0.46 -33.46
C MET A 1 14.19 1.54 -32.87
N VAL A 2 13.69 1.36 -31.66
CA VAL A 2 12.89 2.41 -30.97
C VAL A 2 13.89 3.35 -30.34
N HIS A 3 13.86 4.62 -30.71
CA HIS A 3 14.68 5.65 -30.07
C HIS A 3 13.89 6.26 -28.92
N PHE A 4 14.49 6.31 -27.73
CA PHE A 4 13.91 6.99 -26.59
C PHE A 4 14.47 8.41 -26.54
N GLU A 5 13.59 9.39 -26.38
CA GLU A 5 13.98 10.79 -26.18
C GLU A 5 13.95 11.11 -24.69
N GLU A 6 15.03 11.74 -24.21
CA GLU A 6 15.08 12.29 -22.86
C GLU A 6 14.18 13.52 -22.73
N THR A 7 13.65 13.73 -21.53
CA THR A 7 12.83 14.92 -21.25
C THR A 7 13.55 15.87 -20.29
N ASN A 8 14.33 16.77 -20.86
CA ASN A 8 15.16 17.73 -20.13
C ASN A 8 14.54 19.14 -20.00
N THR A 9 13.37 19.38 -20.61
CA THR A 9 12.65 20.66 -20.50
C THR A 9 11.27 20.47 -19.89
N PRO A 10 10.71 21.48 -19.21
CA PRO A 10 9.34 21.40 -18.69
C PRO A 10 8.30 21.11 -19.78
N GLU A 11 8.54 21.55 -21.02
CA GLU A 11 7.64 21.30 -22.15
C GLU A 11 7.69 19.83 -22.57
N SER A 12 8.89 19.25 -22.77
CA SER A 12 9.02 17.83 -23.12
C SER A 12 8.53 16.90 -22.01
N GLN A 13 8.71 17.29 -20.74
CA GLN A 13 8.21 16.55 -19.59
C GLN A 13 6.67 16.49 -19.53
N ARG A 14 5.99 17.63 -19.74
CA ARG A 14 4.51 17.68 -19.82
C ARG A 14 3.99 16.97 -21.06
N MET A 15 4.67 17.13 -22.19
CA MET A 15 4.28 16.45 -23.42
C MET A 15 4.31 14.92 -23.25
N LEU A 16 5.36 14.40 -22.61
CA LEU A 16 5.44 12.98 -22.28
C LEU A 16 4.35 12.58 -21.27
N ALA A 17 4.13 13.36 -20.21
CA ALA A 17 3.07 13.11 -19.24
C ALA A 17 1.68 13.00 -19.88
N ASN A 18 1.34 13.97 -20.73
CA ASN A 18 0.06 14.03 -21.45
C ASN A 18 -0.08 12.87 -22.45
N THR A 19 1.01 12.52 -23.14
CA THR A 19 1.03 11.38 -24.07
C THR A 19 0.77 10.05 -23.33
N LEU A 20 1.25 9.94 -22.09
CA LEU A 20 1.03 8.77 -21.24
C LEU A 20 -0.36 8.77 -20.57
N GLY A 21 -1.11 9.89 -20.62
CA GLY A 21 -2.46 10.01 -20.08
C GLY A 21 -2.53 10.56 -18.65
N TYR A 22 -1.47 11.19 -18.15
CA TYR A 22 -1.49 11.90 -16.88
C TYR A 22 -2.18 13.29 -17.00
N PRO A 23 -2.61 13.90 -15.88
CA PRO A 23 -3.17 15.25 -15.87
C PRO A 23 -2.19 16.31 -16.41
N ASP A 24 -2.72 17.41 -16.95
CA ASP A 24 -1.91 18.48 -17.57
C ASP A 24 -0.93 19.16 -16.61
N SER A 25 -1.21 19.11 -15.30
CA SER A 25 -0.34 19.63 -14.24
C SER A 25 0.82 18.71 -13.90
N TRP A 26 0.85 17.48 -14.42
CA TRP A 26 1.85 16.47 -14.12
C TRP A 26 3.02 16.51 -15.10
N TYR A 27 4.17 15.99 -14.66
CA TYR A 27 5.42 15.98 -15.40
C TYR A 27 6.02 14.59 -15.38
N VAL A 28 6.58 14.14 -16.50
CA VAL A 28 7.36 12.90 -16.55
C VAL A 28 8.78 13.24 -16.96
N VAL A 29 9.73 12.96 -16.07
CA VAL A 29 11.17 13.10 -16.32
C VAL A 29 11.72 11.72 -16.70
N ARG A 30 11.95 11.54 -18.00
CA ARG A 30 12.65 10.40 -18.58
C ARG A 30 14.14 10.69 -18.69
N VAL A 31 14.92 9.78 -18.12
CA VAL A 31 16.37 9.71 -18.33
C VAL A 31 16.68 8.45 -19.12
N VAL A 32 17.50 8.59 -20.16
CA VAL A 32 17.93 7.49 -21.02
C VAL A 32 19.39 7.20 -20.70
N THR A 33 19.72 5.92 -20.58
CA THR A 33 21.09 5.46 -20.33
C THR A 33 21.50 4.56 -21.50
N ASP A 34 22.65 4.85 -22.08
CA ASP A 34 23.27 3.96 -23.07
C ASP A 34 24.06 2.87 -22.33
N GLU A 35 23.75 1.62 -22.63
CA GLU A 35 24.43 0.45 -22.08
C GLU A 35 25.67 0.08 -22.91
N ALA A 36 26.60 -0.66 -22.31
CA ALA A 36 27.87 -1.04 -22.96
C ALA A 36 27.69 -1.92 -24.21
N ASP A 37 26.56 -2.60 -24.34
CA ASP A 37 26.20 -3.42 -25.51
C ASP A 37 25.52 -2.62 -26.64
N GLY A 38 25.37 -1.30 -26.46
CA GLY A 38 24.70 -0.41 -27.39
C GLY A 38 23.17 -0.42 -27.29
N SER A 39 22.60 -1.12 -26.31
CA SER A 39 21.18 -0.99 -25.97
C SER A 39 20.92 0.29 -25.17
N GLN A 40 19.70 0.82 -25.23
CA GLN A 40 19.28 1.97 -24.43
C GLN A 40 18.29 1.50 -23.38
N SER A 41 18.56 1.82 -22.12
CA SER A 41 17.60 1.69 -21.03
C SER A 41 17.05 3.08 -20.69
N PHE A 42 15.87 3.15 -20.08
CA PHE A 42 15.33 4.42 -19.59
C PHE A 42 14.61 4.21 -18.26
N TYR A 43 14.56 5.27 -17.46
CA TYR A 43 13.74 5.32 -16.26
C TYR A 43 12.93 6.61 -16.24
N ASP A 44 11.66 6.46 -15.86
CA ASP A 44 10.71 7.56 -15.78
C ASP A 44 10.46 7.90 -14.31
N THR A 45 10.55 9.19 -14.00
CA THR A 45 10.11 9.75 -12.72
C THR A 45 8.91 10.63 -12.98
N ILE A 46 7.77 10.30 -12.38
CA ILE A 46 6.50 11.00 -12.57
C ILE A 46 6.26 11.93 -11.39
N TYR A 47 5.96 13.19 -11.66
CA TYR A 47 5.70 14.22 -10.65
C TYR A 47 4.25 14.69 -10.79
N ALA A 48 3.52 14.76 -9.67
CA ALA A 48 2.14 15.27 -9.62
C ALA A 48 2.03 16.80 -9.78
N GLY A 49 3.17 17.48 -9.95
CA GLY A 49 3.30 18.92 -10.09
C GLY A 49 4.69 19.27 -10.62
N ASP A 50 5.09 20.55 -10.46
CA ASP A 50 6.42 21.00 -10.90
C ASP A 50 7.54 20.21 -10.19
N PRO A 51 8.43 19.51 -10.93
CA PRO A 51 9.54 18.77 -10.35
C PRO A 51 10.47 19.61 -9.46
N LYS A 52 10.52 20.93 -9.67
CA LYS A 52 11.35 21.85 -8.85
C LYS A 52 10.67 22.28 -7.56
N ALA A 53 9.39 22.02 -7.41
CA ALA A 53 8.60 22.48 -6.28
C ALA A 53 8.51 21.44 -5.14
N ASN A 54 9.24 20.32 -5.24
CA ASN A 54 9.13 19.16 -4.33
C ASN A 54 7.71 18.56 -4.30
N SER A 55 7.09 18.44 -5.47
CA SER A 55 5.81 17.73 -5.61
C SER A 55 5.95 16.23 -5.32
N ASP A 56 4.82 15.60 -4.99
CA ASP A 56 4.67 14.16 -4.90
C ASP A 56 5.23 13.47 -6.15
N THR A 57 6.08 12.48 -5.92
CA THR A 57 6.90 11.81 -6.93
C THR A 57 6.63 10.32 -6.94
N TYR A 58 6.50 9.75 -8.13
CA TYR A 58 6.23 8.33 -8.38
C TYR A 58 7.28 7.75 -9.33
N TYR A 59 7.81 6.58 -9.00
CA TYR A 59 8.71 5.81 -9.86
C TYR A 59 8.00 4.63 -10.56
N ASN A 60 6.73 4.43 -10.25
CA ASN A 60 5.91 3.36 -10.80
C ASN A 60 4.71 3.97 -11.53
N HIS A 61 4.60 3.68 -12.83
CA HIS A 61 3.53 4.21 -13.66
C HIS A 61 2.13 3.81 -13.20
N LEU A 62 1.94 2.59 -12.65
CA LEU A 62 0.65 2.13 -12.14
C LEU A 62 0.23 2.92 -10.90
N ALA A 63 1.17 3.17 -9.99
CA ALA A 63 0.93 4.01 -8.81
C ALA A 63 0.54 5.43 -9.22
N ALA A 64 1.34 6.02 -10.12
CA ALA A 64 1.07 7.34 -10.69
C ALA A 64 -0.31 7.39 -11.37
N MET A 65 -0.69 6.35 -12.12
CA MET A 65 -1.97 6.28 -12.82
C MET A 65 -3.16 6.19 -11.88
N ASN A 66 -3.02 5.43 -10.78
CA ASN A 66 -4.08 5.35 -9.77
C ASN A 66 -4.27 6.71 -9.08
N ALA A 67 -3.19 7.39 -8.72
CA ALA A 67 -3.26 8.74 -8.14
C ALA A 67 -3.84 9.76 -9.15
N ALA A 68 -3.40 9.70 -10.40
CA ALA A 68 -3.94 10.52 -11.49
C ALA A 68 -5.43 10.32 -11.75
N LYS A 69 -5.96 9.12 -11.50
CA LYS A 69 -7.39 8.82 -11.68
C LYS A 69 -8.27 9.56 -10.68
N ASP A 70 -7.78 9.71 -9.46
CA ASP A 70 -8.49 10.43 -8.39
C ASP A 70 -8.14 11.93 -8.37
N TRP A 71 -7.20 12.35 -9.23
CA TRP A 71 -6.77 13.73 -9.38
C TRP A 71 -7.88 14.61 -9.95
N LYS A 72 -8.07 15.77 -9.33
CA LYS A 72 -8.98 16.81 -9.79
C LYS A 72 -8.22 18.12 -9.95
N GLU A 73 -8.14 18.58 -11.18
CA GLU A 73 -7.42 19.79 -11.53
C GLU A 73 -7.95 21.00 -10.73
N GLY A 74 -7.05 21.66 -9.99
CA GLY A 74 -7.37 22.80 -9.14
C GLY A 74 -7.95 22.48 -7.75
N GLU A 75 -8.35 21.23 -7.47
CA GLU A 75 -8.77 20.79 -6.13
C GLU A 75 -7.69 19.94 -5.43
N SER A 76 -7.05 19.04 -6.18
CA SER A 76 -5.96 18.19 -5.68
C SER A 76 -4.68 19.00 -5.53
N THR A 77 -3.85 18.67 -4.53
CA THR A 77 -2.56 19.31 -4.34
C THR A 77 -1.44 18.33 -4.61
N PRO A 78 -0.32 18.78 -5.20
CA PRO A 78 0.83 17.91 -5.43
C PRO A 78 1.65 17.67 -4.15
N TYR A 79 1.10 17.94 -2.97
CA TYR A 79 1.81 17.89 -1.68
C TYR A 79 1.02 17.11 -0.63
N ASP A 80 0.17 16.19 -1.07
CA ASP A 80 -0.69 15.43 -0.18
C ASP A 80 0.12 14.35 0.60
N ASN A 81 1.43 14.22 0.32
CA ASN A 81 2.34 13.18 0.84
C ASN A 81 1.91 11.76 0.43
N ASP A 82 1.07 11.67 -0.61
CA ASP A 82 0.70 10.43 -1.28
C ASP A 82 1.66 10.10 -2.43
N GLY A 83 2.77 10.85 -2.54
CA GLY A 83 3.93 10.55 -3.37
C GLY A 83 4.57 9.22 -2.96
N GLY A 84 4.02 8.13 -3.49
CA GLY A 84 4.44 6.77 -3.21
C GLY A 84 5.76 6.44 -3.88
N GLN A 85 6.87 6.68 -3.16
CA GLN A 85 8.09 5.88 -3.34
C GLN A 85 7.72 4.43 -3.14
N MET A 86 7.84 3.63 -4.21
CA MET A 86 7.65 2.19 -4.19
C MET A 86 6.35 1.78 -3.51
N LEU A 87 5.25 1.64 -4.28
CA LEU A 87 4.23 0.70 -3.81
C LEU A 87 4.98 -0.62 -3.51
N PRO A 88 4.97 -1.12 -2.25
CA PRO A 88 5.30 -2.51 -2.02
C PRO A 88 4.44 -3.28 -3.01
N ILE A 89 5.00 -4.24 -3.75
CA ILE A 89 4.24 -5.14 -4.64
C ILE A 89 3.01 -5.62 -3.87
N ASP A 90 1.84 -4.99 -4.06
CA ASP A 90 0.64 -5.04 -3.21
C ASP A 90 0.74 -6.00 -1.99
N GLN A 91 1.65 -5.72 -1.04
CA GLN A 91 1.81 -6.55 0.17
C GLN A 91 0.71 -6.20 1.20
N THR A 92 -0.10 -5.17 0.90
CA THR A 92 -1.26 -4.74 1.68
C THR A 92 -2.51 -5.57 1.40
N VAL A 93 -2.54 -6.35 0.31
CA VAL A 93 -3.61 -7.32 0.11
C VAL A 93 -3.30 -8.50 1.01
N GLU A 94 -3.89 -8.48 2.20
CA GLU A 94 -3.88 -9.64 3.09
C GLU A 94 -4.42 -10.86 2.31
N ILE A 95 -3.51 -11.78 1.99
CA ILE A 95 -3.87 -13.08 1.43
C ILE A 95 -4.69 -13.79 2.49
N LEU A 96 -5.96 -14.06 2.20
CA LEU A 96 -6.84 -14.79 3.11
C LEU A 96 -6.88 -16.26 2.74
N GLN A 97 -7.25 -17.09 3.72
CA GLN A 97 -7.60 -18.47 3.47
C GLN A 97 -8.68 -18.57 2.38
N GLY A 98 -8.43 -19.43 1.39
CA GLY A 98 -9.29 -19.66 0.24
C GLY A 98 -8.95 -18.82 -1.00
N ASP A 99 -8.00 -17.89 -0.91
CA ASP A 99 -7.59 -17.10 -2.08
C ASP A 99 -6.76 -17.95 -3.06
N GLU A 100 -6.95 -17.67 -4.35
CA GLU A 100 -6.19 -18.27 -5.42
C GLU A 100 -4.93 -17.44 -5.69
N VAL A 101 -3.79 -18.11 -5.61
CA VAL A 101 -2.47 -17.50 -5.73
C VAL A 101 -1.61 -18.35 -6.65
N GLU A 102 -0.53 -17.77 -7.14
CA GLU A 102 0.55 -18.51 -7.79
C GLU A 102 1.74 -18.54 -6.84
N VAL A 103 2.33 -19.72 -6.69
CA VAL A 103 3.44 -19.97 -5.77
C VAL A 103 4.66 -20.36 -6.59
N TYR A 104 5.79 -19.76 -6.25
CA TYR A 104 7.06 -20.05 -6.90
C TYR A 104 7.69 -21.34 -6.35
N TYR A 105 7.98 -22.29 -7.24
CA TYR A 105 8.64 -23.55 -6.91
C TYR A 105 10.12 -23.47 -7.34
N GLU A 106 11.03 -23.53 -6.37
CA GLU A 106 12.47 -23.34 -6.62
C GLU A 106 13.11 -24.42 -7.51
N PRO A 107 12.79 -25.72 -7.37
CA PRO A 107 13.48 -26.76 -8.15
C PRO A 107 13.35 -26.62 -9.66
N ASP A 108 12.27 -26.02 -10.16
CA ASP A 108 12.05 -25.78 -11.59
C ASP A 108 11.89 -24.30 -11.94
N SER A 109 12.07 -23.40 -10.97
CA SER A 109 11.92 -21.95 -11.13
C SER A 109 10.59 -21.54 -11.78
N THR A 110 9.53 -22.30 -11.54
CA THR A 110 8.22 -22.12 -12.19
C THR A 110 7.15 -21.70 -11.18
N TRP A 111 6.18 -20.91 -11.66
CA TRP A 111 5.03 -20.48 -10.87
C TRP A 111 3.86 -21.44 -11.06
N TYR A 112 3.29 -21.92 -9.96
CA TYR A 112 2.17 -22.87 -9.96
C TYR A 112 0.96 -22.30 -9.27
N ALA A 113 -0.21 -22.49 -9.90
CA ALA A 113 -1.48 -22.09 -9.30
C ALA A 113 -1.80 -22.94 -8.06
N ALA A 114 -2.10 -22.27 -6.96
CA ALA A 114 -2.40 -22.85 -5.67
C ALA A 114 -3.57 -22.11 -4.98
N THR A 115 -4.11 -22.74 -3.95
CA THR A 115 -5.12 -22.16 -3.07
C THR A 115 -4.59 -22.11 -1.65
N VAL A 116 -4.77 -20.96 -0.99
CA VAL A 116 -4.26 -20.75 0.37
C VAL A 116 -5.14 -21.49 1.36
N LYS A 117 -4.56 -22.40 2.13
CA LYS A 117 -5.26 -23.23 3.11
C LYS A 117 -5.17 -22.67 4.52
N ALA A 118 -4.05 -22.04 4.88
CA ALA A 118 -3.86 -21.41 6.18
C ALA A 118 -2.87 -20.26 6.09
N VAL A 119 -3.02 -19.31 7.02
CA VAL A 119 -2.16 -18.14 7.17
C VAL A 119 -1.72 -18.10 8.62
N VAL A 120 -0.41 -18.05 8.86
CA VAL A 120 0.19 -17.97 10.18
C VAL A 120 0.99 -16.68 10.26
N HIS A 121 0.69 -15.85 11.25
CA HIS A 121 1.40 -14.60 11.50
C HIS A 121 2.40 -14.82 12.63
N TYR A 122 3.69 -14.63 12.35
CA TYR A 122 4.76 -14.57 13.34
C TYR A 122 5.08 -13.11 13.67
N GLU A 123 5.94 -12.87 14.65
CA GLU A 123 6.36 -11.52 15.05
C GLU A 123 7.13 -10.81 13.93
N ASP A 124 7.88 -11.58 13.12
CA ASP A 124 8.76 -11.05 12.07
C ASP A 124 8.22 -11.26 10.64
N ASP A 125 7.39 -12.27 10.39
CA ASP A 125 6.90 -12.60 9.05
C ASP A 125 5.50 -13.27 9.01
N THR A 126 4.88 -13.30 7.84
CA THR A 126 3.64 -14.05 7.58
C THR A 126 3.96 -15.25 6.69
N ARG A 127 3.56 -16.43 7.13
CA ARG A 127 3.76 -17.70 6.44
C ARG A 127 2.44 -18.29 5.98
N TYR A 128 2.46 -18.87 4.79
CA TYR A 128 1.28 -19.43 4.15
C TYR A 128 1.43 -20.94 3.98
N THR A 129 0.34 -21.66 4.23
CA THR A 129 0.17 -23.03 3.75
C THR A 129 -0.67 -22.98 2.49
N VAL A 130 -0.14 -23.49 1.40
CA VAL A 130 -0.75 -23.47 0.06
C VAL A 130 -1.00 -24.88 -0.42
N LYS A 131 -2.07 -25.06 -1.20
CA LYS A 131 -2.40 -26.32 -1.87
C LYS A 131 -2.38 -26.13 -3.37
N TYR A 132 -1.48 -26.82 -4.06
CA TYR A 132 -1.34 -26.74 -5.51
C TYR A 132 -2.55 -27.33 -6.22
N LYS A 133 -2.97 -26.72 -7.34
CA LYS A 133 -4.11 -27.19 -8.13
C LYS A 133 -3.79 -28.44 -8.96
N VAL A 134 -2.54 -28.58 -9.40
CA VAL A 134 -2.11 -29.61 -10.36
C VAL A 134 -2.01 -30.99 -9.71
N ASP A 135 -1.25 -31.10 -8.63
CA ASP A 135 -0.91 -32.35 -7.96
C ASP A 135 -1.64 -32.52 -6.62
N ARG A 136 -2.40 -31.51 -6.18
CA ARG A 136 -3.09 -31.43 -4.88
C ARG A 136 -2.13 -31.55 -3.69
N SER A 137 -0.83 -31.40 -3.91
CA SER A 137 0.16 -31.40 -2.84
C SER A 137 0.01 -30.12 -2.01
N THR A 138 0.45 -30.20 -0.75
CA THR A 138 0.39 -29.07 0.18
C THR A 138 1.82 -28.68 0.53
N GLN A 139 2.10 -27.39 0.49
CA GLN A 139 3.37 -26.83 0.92
C GLN A 139 3.12 -25.87 2.08
N ASP A 140 3.87 -26.10 3.15
CA ASP A 140 3.85 -25.28 4.35
C ASP A 140 4.98 -24.26 4.35
N ASN A 141 4.84 -23.23 5.18
CA ASN A 141 5.89 -22.25 5.47
C ASN A 141 6.34 -21.41 4.28
N VAL A 142 5.45 -21.14 3.32
CA VAL A 142 5.73 -20.32 2.15
C VAL A 142 5.72 -18.84 2.54
N CYS A 143 6.80 -18.11 2.22
CA CYS A 143 6.89 -16.67 2.44
C CYS A 143 6.07 -15.90 1.41
N LEU A 144 5.67 -14.67 1.77
CA LEU A 144 4.98 -13.75 0.87
C LEU A 144 5.75 -13.51 -0.44
N ASP A 145 7.08 -13.42 -0.39
CA ASP A 145 7.94 -13.20 -1.56
C ASP A 145 7.85 -14.32 -2.63
N LYS A 146 7.40 -15.52 -2.22
CA LYS A 146 7.21 -16.67 -3.11
C LYS A 146 5.76 -16.81 -3.58
N ILE A 147 4.91 -15.81 -3.34
CA ILE A 147 3.49 -15.85 -3.66
C ILE A 147 3.12 -14.60 -4.45
N ARG A 148 2.39 -14.79 -5.55
CA ARG A 148 1.80 -13.70 -6.33
C ARG A 148 0.29 -13.90 -6.46
N PHE A 149 -0.45 -12.80 -6.41
CA PHE A 149 -1.89 -12.85 -6.63
C PHE A 149 -2.23 -13.09 -8.10
N VAL A 150 -3.05 -14.10 -8.35
CA VAL A 150 -3.70 -14.25 -9.65
C VAL A 150 -4.92 -13.34 -9.62
N LYS A 151 -4.78 -12.15 -10.23
CA LYS A 151 -5.78 -11.08 -10.41
C LYS A 151 -7.17 -11.41 -9.85
N ALA A 152 -7.53 -10.74 -8.76
CA ALA A 152 -8.78 -10.92 -8.02
C ALA A 152 -10.00 -11.09 -8.93
N GLY A 153 -10.48 -12.33 -9.07
CA GLY A 153 -11.87 -12.57 -9.41
C GLY A 153 -12.72 -11.87 -8.36
N ARG A 154 -13.42 -10.80 -8.77
CA ARG A 154 -14.30 -9.94 -7.95
C ARG A 154 -14.85 -10.70 -6.73
N ARG A 155 -14.24 -10.51 -5.55
CA ARG A 155 -14.82 -10.97 -4.29
C ARG A 155 -16.13 -10.19 -4.11
N LYS A 156 -17.27 -10.86 -4.30
CA LYS A 156 -18.57 -10.32 -3.85
C LYS A 156 -18.46 -10.17 -2.34
N ARG A 157 -18.36 -8.92 -1.86
CA ARG A 157 -18.42 -8.60 -0.42
C ARG A 157 -19.65 -9.29 0.18
N PRO A 158 -19.53 -10.08 1.25
CA PRO A 158 -20.70 -10.55 1.97
C PRO A 158 -21.47 -9.34 2.50
N ALA A 159 -22.74 -9.24 2.13
CA ALA A 159 -23.63 -8.17 2.55
C ALA A 159 -23.71 -8.16 4.08
N LYS A 160 -23.26 -7.05 4.68
CA LYS A 160 -23.43 -6.77 6.11
C LYS A 160 -24.93 -6.73 6.41
N LYS A 161 -25.49 -7.81 6.96
CA LYS A 161 -26.85 -7.81 7.51
C LYS A 161 -26.92 -6.74 8.61
N LYS A 162 -27.69 -5.68 8.35
CA LYS A 162 -28.10 -4.69 9.35
C LYS A 162 -28.85 -5.41 10.47
N ALA A 163 -28.23 -5.57 11.63
CA ALA A 163 -28.97 -5.86 12.86
C ALA A 163 -29.50 -4.53 13.40
N ALA A 164 -30.80 -4.30 13.18
CA ALA A 164 -31.57 -3.30 13.88
C ALA A 164 -31.83 -3.81 15.31
N ALA A 165 -31.44 -3.02 16.32
CA ALA A 165 -31.82 -3.25 17.72
C ALA A 165 -32.44 -1.96 18.29
N THR A 166 -33.74 -1.86 18.03
CA THR A 166 -34.84 -1.39 18.87
C THR A 166 -34.49 -0.61 20.15
N LYS A 167 -34.85 0.67 20.15
CA LYS A 167 -35.11 1.48 21.35
C LYS A 167 -36.41 0.99 22.00
N LYS A 168 -36.40 0.72 23.31
CA LYS A 168 -37.61 0.72 24.15
C LYS A 168 -37.29 1.30 25.53
N ALA A 169 -38.28 1.98 26.07
CA ALA A 169 -38.23 3.09 27.01
C ALA A 169 -38.25 2.70 28.51
N GLU A 170 -37.89 3.72 29.32
CA GLU A 170 -38.38 4.09 30.66
C GLU A 170 -38.21 3.15 31.87
N SER A 171 -37.57 3.66 32.93
CA SER A 171 -38.30 4.16 34.12
C SER A 171 -37.36 4.75 35.19
N LYS A 172 -37.99 5.49 36.11
CA LYS A 172 -37.51 6.56 37.01
C LYS A 172 -36.77 6.08 38.29
N THR A 173 -35.83 6.93 38.73
CA THR A 173 -35.34 7.41 40.08
C THR A 173 -36.15 7.02 41.35
N PRO A 174 -35.66 7.14 42.64
CA PRO A 174 -34.52 7.94 43.18
C PRO A 174 -33.71 7.45 44.43
N ALA A 175 -32.69 8.25 44.82
CA ALA A 175 -32.09 8.53 46.16
C ALA A 175 -31.44 7.37 46.97
N SER A 176 -30.28 7.47 47.64
CA SER A 176 -29.79 8.45 48.62
C SER A 176 -28.32 8.07 49.01
N ALA A 177 -27.35 8.99 49.03
CA ALA A 177 -26.85 9.77 50.19
C ALA A 177 -25.59 9.22 50.94
N SER A 178 -24.51 10.01 50.86
CA SER A 178 -23.64 10.44 51.98
C SER A 178 -22.48 9.56 52.53
N LYS A 179 -21.22 10.04 52.33
CA LYS A 179 -20.21 10.46 53.34
C LYS A 179 -18.79 10.37 52.73
N LYS A 180 -18.05 11.47 52.52
CA LYS A 180 -17.27 12.29 53.48
C LYS A 180 -16.04 11.57 54.05
N ARG A 181 -14.83 11.96 53.62
CA ARG A 181 -13.58 12.27 54.40
C ARG A 181 -12.35 12.24 53.46
N LYS A 182 -11.66 13.37 53.26
CA LYS A 182 -10.54 13.97 54.03
C LYS A 182 -9.18 13.23 53.89
N ASN A 183 -8.30 13.85 53.08
CA ASN A 183 -7.00 14.43 53.47
C ASN A 183 -5.81 13.52 53.84
N THR A 184 -4.67 13.77 53.17
CA THR A 184 -3.23 13.83 53.59
C THR A 184 -2.38 13.48 52.35
N LYS A 185 -1.53 14.30 51.70
CA LYS A 185 -0.44 15.22 52.09
C LYS A 185 0.74 14.55 52.81
N THR A 186 1.81 14.26 52.05
CA THR A 186 3.25 14.21 52.42
C THR A 186 4.02 13.96 51.11
N SER A 187 4.68 14.92 50.45
CA SER A 187 6.02 15.50 50.70
C SER A 187 7.08 14.47 51.12
N THR A 188 8.16 14.27 50.34
CA THR A 188 9.50 14.85 50.62
C THR A 188 10.60 14.40 49.64
N LYS A 189 11.45 15.39 49.28
CA LYS A 189 12.93 15.40 49.15
C LYS A 189 13.62 14.44 48.16
N SER A 190 14.22 14.94 47.08
CA SER A 190 15.53 15.65 46.97
C SER A 190 16.76 14.72 46.99
N ARG A 191 17.63 14.78 45.97
CA ARG A 191 18.99 15.33 46.11
C ARG A 191 19.72 15.49 44.77
N LYS A 192 20.43 16.62 44.71
CA LYS A 192 21.36 17.13 43.70
C LYS A 192 22.80 16.89 44.20
N LYS A 193 23.72 16.53 43.31
CA LYS A 193 25.21 16.69 43.34
C LYS A 193 25.70 16.09 42.02
N ARG A 194 26.36 16.76 41.07
CA ARG A 194 27.49 17.72 41.09
C ARG A 194 28.74 17.14 41.76
N SER A 195 29.59 16.54 40.92
CA SER A 195 31.05 16.65 40.89
C SER A 195 31.48 16.50 39.43
#